data_AF-A0AA37WVU7-F1
#
_entry.id   AF-A0AA37WVU7-F1
#
_cell.length_a   1.000
_cell.length_b   1.000
_cell.length_c   1.000
_cell.angle_alpha   90.00
_cell.angle_beta   90.00
_cell.angle_gamma   90.00
#
_symmetry.space_group_name_H-M   'P 1'
#
loop_
_entity.id
_entity.type
_entity.pdbx_description
1 polymer ?
#
loop_
_entity_poly.entity_id
_entity_poly.type
_entity_poly.pdbx_seq_one_letter_code
_entity_poly.pdbx_strand_id
1 'polypeptide(L)'
;MLLTPREKDKLLIAMAAQVARNRLARGVKLNHPEAVALITDSVVEGARDGRTVAELMQAGASVLTADQVMAGVPEMIHDIQVEATFPDGTKLVTVHHPIRGAPSADVPGAVTTQPGEIVFNAGAERTVIEVANVGDRPIQVGSHYHFFEVNPGLVFPREQARGKRLDIAPGTAVRFEPGSTREVALVPLSGGRTVYGFRGDVMGKL
;
A
#
# COMPACT_ATOMS: atom_id res chain seq x y z
N MET A 1 24.58 16.16 26.54
CA MET A 1 23.55 16.35 25.49
C MET A 1 22.17 16.14 26.10
N LEU A 2 21.17 16.89 25.66
CA LEU A 2 19.77 16.70 26.07
C LEU A 2 19.04 15.88 25.00
N LEU A 3 19.33 14.56 24.97
CA LEU A 3 18.78 13.67 23.96
C LEU A 3 17.31 13.35 24.25
N THR A 4 16.46 13.63 23.27
CA THR A 4 15.07 13.19 23.22
C THR A 4 14.98 11.66 23.09
N PRO A 5 13.83 11.03 23.45
CA PRO A 5 13.63 9.60 23.24
C PRO A 5 13.88 9.16 21.80
N ARG A 6 13.41 9.94 20.82
CA ARG A 6 13.62 9.69 19.39
C ARG A 6 15.10 9.65 18.99
N GLU A 7 15.90 10.58 19.51
CA GLU A 7 17.34 10.60 19.23
C GLU A 7 18.05 9.40 19.86
N LYS A 8 17.61 8.95 21.04
CA LYS A 8 18.13 7.72 21.66
C LYS A 8 17.80 6.49 20.81
N ASP A 9 16.59 6.40 20.25
CA ASP A 9 16.22 5.29 19.36
C ASP A 9 17.07 5.27 18.08
N LYS A 10 17.35 6.45 17.49
CA LYS A 10 18.23 6.56 16.32
C LYS A 10 19.67 6.15 16.64
N LEU A 11 20.17 6.44 17.85
CA LEU A 11 21.47 5.96 18.30
C LEU A 11 21.50 4.43 18.45
N LEU A 12 20.43 3.81 18.94
CA LEU A 12 20.33 2.35 19.01
C LEU A 12 20.37 1.71 17.61
N ILE A 13 19.71 2.32 16.63
CA ILE A 13 19.77 1.89 15.24
C ILE A 13 21.20 1.99 14.68
N ALA A 14 21.87 3.12 14.91
CA ALA A 14 23.26 3.32 14.47
C ALA A 14 24.21 2.26 15.08
N MET A 15 24.00 1.91 16.36
CA MET A 15 24.76 0.83 17.00
C MET A 15 24.46 -0.55 16.39
N ALA A 16 23.19 -0.87 16.12
CA ALA A 16 22.82 -2.10 15.44
C ALA A 16 23.44 -2.18 14.03
N ALA A 17 23.46 -1.07 13.30
CA ALA A 17 24.09 -0.97 11.99
C ALA A 17 25.60 -1.13 12.04
N GLN A 18 26.27 -0.59 13.07
CA GLN A 18 27.71 -0.81 13.28
C GLN A 18 28.02 -2.29 13.52
N VAL A 19 27.20 -2.98 14.31
CA VAL A 19 27.32 -4.44 14.50
C VAL A 19 27.14 -5.18 13.18
N ALA A 20 26.12 -4.83 12.38
CA ALA A 20 25.88 -5.41 11.07
C ALA A 20 27.05 -5.16 10.10
N ARG A 21 27.57 -3.93 10.04
CA ARG A 21 28.72 -3.53 9.22
C ARG A 21 29.97 -4.35 9.56
N ASN A 22 30.23 -4.54 10.86
CA ASN A 22 31.35 -5.34 11.35
C ASN A 22 31.20 -6.83 11.00
N ARG A 23 29.96 -7.37 11.00
CA ARG A 23 29.67 -8.74 10.57
C ARG A 23 29.89 -8.91 9.06
N LEU A 24 29.34 -7.98 8.27
CA LEU A 24 29.50 -7.98 6.82
C LEU A 24 30.96 -7.89 6.39
N ALA A 25 31.75 -7.05 7.06
CA ALA A 25 33.19 -6.91 6.80
C ALA A 25 33.99 -8.20 7.03
N ARG A 26 33.48 -9.12 7.86
CA ARG A 26 34.06 -10.47 8.06
C ARG A 26 33.49 -11.52 7.09
N GLY A 27 32.69 -11.11 6.11
CA GLY A 27 32.04 -12.00 5.15
C GLY A 27 30.81 -12.73 5.69
N VAL A 28 30.25 -12.32 6.83
CA VAL A 28 29.01 -12.91 7.35
C VAL A 28 27.84 -12.39 6.51
N LYS A 29 27.02 -13.31 6.00
CA LYS A 29 25.75 -12.98 5.35
C LYS A 29 24.77 -12.43 6.37
N LEU A 30 24.24 -11.24 6.11
CA LEU A 30 23.36 -10.55 7.04
C LEU A 30 21.97 -11.18 7.09
N ASN A 31 21.40 -11.25 8.30
CA ASN A 31 20.01 -11.62 8.51
C ASN A 31 19.07 -10.41 8.41
N HIS A 32 17.77 -10.63 8.60
CA HIS A 32 16.74 -9.59 8.50
C HIS A 32 17.01 -8.33 9.35
N PRO A 33 17.16 -8.40 10.69
CA PRO A 33 17.38 -7.19 11.49
C PRO A 33 18.70 -6.47 11.19
N GLU A 34 19.75 -7.21 10.82
CA GLU A 34 21.04 -6.60 10.42
C GLU A 34 20.93 -5.82 9.12
N ALA A 35 20.26 -6.38 8.12
CA ALA A 35 20.04 -5.72 6.85
C ALA A 35 19.18 -4.46 7.03
N VAL A 36 18.08 -4.55 7.79
CA VAL A 36 17.23 -3.39 8.10
C VAL A 36 18.04 -2.29 8.81
N ALA A 37 18.82 -2.64 9.83
CA ALA A 37 19.63 -1.67 10.57
C ALA A 37 20.65 -0.97 9.66
N LEU A 38 21.40 -1.72 8.85
CA LEU A 38 22.45 -1.17 8.00
C LEU A 38 21.89 -0.22 6.92
N ILE A 39 20.78 -0.58 6.28
CA ILE A 39 20.15 0.26 5.26
C ILE A 39 19.52 1.51 5.90
N THR A 40 18.88 1.35 7.06
CA THR A 40 18.31 2.47 7.82
C THR A 40 19.39 3.49 8.20
N ASP A 41 20.52 3.03 8.74
CA ASP A 41 21.68 3.86 9.08
C ASP A 41 22.23 4.60 7.85
N SER A 42 22.39 3.90 6.72
CA SER A 42 22.84 4.55 5.48
C SER A 42 21.91 5.66 5.01
N VAL A 43 20.59 5.55 5.23
CA VAL A 43 19.64 6.60 4.88
C VAL A 43 19.74 7.78 5.86
N VAL A 44 19.87 7.50 7.17
CA VAL A 44 20.01 8.55 8.19
C VAL A 44 21.29 9.35 7.98
N GLU A 45 22.42 8.70 7.75
CA GLU A 45 23.70 9.37 7.47
C GLU A 45 23.66 10.14 6.16
N GLY A 46 23.05 9.57 5.10
CA GLY A 46 22.88 10.29 3.85
C GLY A 46 22.00 11.54 3.97
N ALA A 47 20.97 11.51 4.82
CA ALA A 47 20.17 12.71 5.13
C ALA A 47 21.00 13.74 5.91
N ARG A 48 21.86 13.29 6.82
CA ARG A 48 22.79 14.14 7.57
C ARG A 48 23.82 14.83 6.68
N ASP A 49 24.23 14.17 5.60
CA ASP A 49 25.11 14.68 4.55
C ASP A 49 24.40 15.64 3.56
N GLY A 50 23.09 15.83 3.71
CA GLY A 50 22.32 16.78 2.91
C GLY A 50 21.82 16.23 1.57
N ARG A 51 21.83 14.91 1.38
CA ARG A 51 21.23 14.26 0.21
C ARG A 51 19.72 14.44 0.18
N THR A 52 19.11 14.36 -0.99
CA THR A 52 17.64 14.51 -1.11
C THR A 52 16.90 13.22 -0.73
N VAL A 53 15.63 13.33 -0.37
CA VAL A 53 14.75 12.17 -0.12
C VAL A 53 14.77 11.22 -1.33
N ALA A 54 14.63 11.75 -2.54
CA ALA A 54 14.59 10.94 -3.77
C ALA A 54 15.91 10.18 -4.01
N GLU A 55 17.05 10.81 -3.76
CA GLU A 55 18.36 10.15 -3.85
C GLU A 55 18.51 9.01 -2.85
N LEU A 56 18.04 9.20 -1.62
CA LEU A 56 18.13 8.18 -0.57
C LEU A 56 17.15 7.03 -0.80
N MET A 57 15.98 7.27 -1.39
CA MET A 57 15.07 6.21 -1.84
C MET A 57 15.76 5.26 -2.83
N GLN A 58 16.58 5.80 -3.74
CA GLN A 58 17.32 4.99 -4.72
C GLN A 58 18.59 4.37 -4.13
N ALA A 59 19.41 5.16 -3.44
CA ALA A 59 20.68 4.69 -2.91
C ALA A 59 20.52 3.68 -1.78
N GLY A 60 19.46 3.78 -0.98
CA GLY A 60 19.11 2.78 0.03
C GLY A 60 18.94 1.38 -0.57
N ALA A 61 18.46 1.28 -1.81
CA ALA A 61 18.29 0.02 -2.54
C ALA A 61 19.59 -0.53 -3.17
N SER A 62 20.72 0.16 -2.94
CA SER A 62 22.05 -0.24 -3.42
C SER A 62 23.05 -0.48 -2.28
N VAL A 63 22.59 -0.39 -1.03
CA VAL A 63 23.45 -0.57 0.16
C VAL A 63 23.86 -2.05 0.33
N LEU A 64 22.95 -2.96 0.02
CA LEU A 64 23.15 -4.40 0.13
C LEU A 64 22.75 -5.11 -1.17
N THR A 65 23.54 -6.12 -1.53
CA THR A 65 23.25 -7.05 -2.61
C THR A 65 22.69 -8.36 -2.06
N ALA A 66 22.00 -9.14 -2.90
CA ALA A 66 21.45 -10.43 -2.50
C ALA A 66 22.50 -11.42 -1.97
N ASP A 67 23.75 -11.34 -2.46
CA ASP A 67 24.84 -12.22 -2.01
C ASP A 67 25.35 -11.89 -0.60
N GLN A 68 25.13 -10.66 -0.13
CA GLN A 68 25.55 -10.18 1.18
C GLN A 68 24.56 -10.52 2.31
N VAL A 69 23.40 -11.10 1.97
CA VAL A 69 22.35 -11.45 2.92
C VAL A 69 22.04 -12.94 2.88
N MET A 70 21.42 -13.44 3.94
CA MET A 70 20.92 -14.81 3.99
C MET A 70 19.77 -15.02 2.99
N ALA A 71 19.59 -16.26 2.53
CA ALA A 71 18.45 -16.61 1.67
C ALA A 71 17.11 -16.27 2.35
N GLY A 72 16.13 -15.81 1.57
CA GLY A 72 14.83 -15.37 2.05
C GLY A 72 14.79 -13.93 2.58
N VAL A 73 15.93 -13.32 2.91
CA VAL A 73 15.98 -11.93 3.42
C VAL A 73 15.49 -10.90 2.40
N PRO A 74 15.86 -10.95 1.10
CA PRO A 74 15.33 -10.02 0.10
C PRO A 74 13.80 -10.06 0.00
N GLU A 75 13.19 -11.23 0.15
CA GLU A 75 11.75 -11.42 0.06
C GLU A 75 11.01 -11.00 1.34
N MET A 76 11.66 -11.05 2.50
CA MET A 76 11.05 -10.59 3.76
C MET A 76 11.04 -9.06 3.90
N ILE A 77 11.98 -8.35 3.29
CA ILE A 77 12.12 -6.89 3.42
C ILE A 77 11.53 -6.21 2.17
N HIS A 78 10.22 -5.95 2.19
CA HIS A 78 9.57 -5.22 1.09
C HIS A 78 9.91 -3.73 1.11
N ASP A 79 9.83 -3.11 2.29
CA ASP A 79 10.03 -1.69 2.47
C ASP A 79 10.82 -1.42 3.75
N ILE A 80 11.72 -0.44 3.72
CA ILE A 80 12.32 0.15 4.92
C ILE A 80 11.88 1.60 4.99
N GLN A 81 11.21 1.94 6.08
CA GLN A 81 10.70 3.29 6.35
C GLN A 81 11.45 3.93 7.50
N VAL A 82 12.04 5.08 7.25
CA VAL A 82 12.81 5.81 8.26
C VAL A 82 12.62 7.30 8.13
N GLU A 83 12.32 7.95 9.25
CA GLU A 83 12.42 9.41 9.34
C GLU A 83 13.86 9.83 9.66
N ALA A 84 14.36 10.82 8.93
CA ALA A 84 15.67 11.43 9.17
C ALA A 84 15.55 12.96 9.15
N THR A 85 16.49 13.65 9.80
CA THR A 85 16.54 15.12 9.83
C THR A 85 17.42 15.62 8.70
N PHE A 86 16.80 16.23 7.70
CA PHE A 86 17.43 16.88 6.56
C PHE A 86 17.68 18.37 6.88
N PRO A 87 18.46 19.09 6.04
CA PRO A 87 18.62 20.55 6.17
C PRO A 87 17.29 21.33 6.18
N ASP A 88 16.24 20.78 5.56
CA ASP A 88 14.90 21.36 5.49
C ASP A 88 13.89 20.71 6.46
N GLY A 89 14.38 20.02 7.50
CA GLY A 89 13.58 19.42 8.56
C GLY A 89 13.43 17.89 8.46
N THR A 90 12.59 17.32 9.32
CA THR A 90 12.35 15.87 9.32
C THR A 90 11.52 15.46 8.10
N LYS A 91 11.95 14.42 7.38
CA LYS A 91 11.19 13.79 6.29
C LYS A 91 11.20 12.27 6.45
N LEU A 92 10.13 11.62 5.99
CA LEU A 92 10.05 10.17 5.84
C LEU A 92 10.72 9.74 4.52
N VAL A 93 11.61 8.77 4.60
CA VAL A 93 12.18 8.08 3.44
C VAL A 93 11.67 6.65 3.44
N THR A 94 11.16 6.20 2.29
CA THR A 94 10.78 4.79 2.08
C THR A 94 11.67 4.21 1.00
N VAL A 95 12.44 3.17 1.36
CA VAL A 95 13.24 2.41 0.40
C VAL A 95 12.45 1.16 0.02
N HIS A 96 11.94 1.14 -1.21
CA HIS A 96 11.19 0.02 -1.77
C HIS A 96 12.12 -1.05 -2.34
N HIS A 97 11.85 -2.32 -2.01
CA HIS A 97 12.65 -3.49 -2.38
C HIS A 97 14.16 -3.22 -2.24
N PRO A 98 14.62 -2.97 -0.99
CA PRO A 98 15.96 -2.46 -0.72
C PRO A 98 17.09 -3.44 -1.05
N ILE A 99 16.79 -4.73 -1.20
CA ILE A 99 17.75 -5.74 -1.62
C ILE A 99 17.20 -6.39 -2.89
N ARG A 100 17.89 -6.18 -4.01
CA ARG A 100 17.47 -6.65 -5.33
C ARG A 100 18.34 -7.81 -5.79
N GLY A 101 17.74 -8.78 -6.47
CA GLY A 101 18.44 -9.96 -6.96
C GLY A 101 17.48 -11.03 -7.47
N ALA A 102 18.04 -12.18 -7.81
CA ALA A 102 17.25 -13.36 -8.14
C ALA A 102 16.48 -13.85 -6.88
N PRO A 103 15.24 -14.35 -7.04
CA PRO A 103 14.47 -14.85 -5.93
C PRO A 103 15.14 -16.07 -5.29
N SER A 104 15.02 -16.15 -3.97
CA SER A 104 15.44 -17.30 -3.17
C SER A 104 14.62 -18.53 -3.53
N ALA A 105 15.24 -19.72 -3.49
CA ALA A 105 14.54 -20.99 -3.74
C ALA A 105 13.43 -21.25 -2.71
N ASP A 106 13.70 -20.93 -1.44
CA ASP A 106 12.75 -21.04 -0.34
C ASP A 106 12.41 -19.64 0.19
N VAL A 107 11.16 -19.23 0.01
CA VAL A 107 10.67 -17.90 0.45
C VAL A 107 9.90 -18.04 1.77
N PRO A 108 10.36 -17.43 2.88
CA PRO A 108 9.66 -17.49 4.16
C PRO A 108 8.22 -16.97 4.06
N GLY A 109 7.26 -17.73 4.56
CA GLY A 109 5.85 -17.36 4.53
C GLY A 109 5.19 -17.46 3.16
N ALA A 110 5.83 -18.10 2.17
CA ALA A 110 5.23 -18.32 0.86
C ALA A 110 3.89 -19.05 0.96
N VAL A 111 2.88 -18.50 0.28
CA VAL A 111 1.55 -19.09 0.20
C VAL A 111 1.43 -19.86 -1.12
N THR A 112 1.14 -21.15 -1.03
CA THR A 112 0.78 -21.97 -2.20
C THR A 112 -0.73 -22.02 -2.33
N THR A 113 -1.26 -21.57 -3.47
CA THR A 113 -2.68 -21.63 -3.78
C THR A 113 -2.97 -22.78 -4.72
N GLN A 114 -4.20 -23.31 -4.68
CA GLN A 114 -4.67 -24.20 -5.73
C GLN A 114 -4.86 -23.40 -7.03
N PRO A 115 -4.63 -24.02 -8.20
CA PRO A 115 -4.96 -23.37 -9.46
C PRO A 115 -6.47 -23.14 -9.56
N GLY A 116 -6.88 -22.00 -10.12
CA GLY A 116 -8.28 -21.68 -10.35
C GLY A 116 -8.60 -20.20 -10.10
N GLU A 117 -9.87 -19.85 -10.30
CA GLU A 117 -10.39 -18.50 -10.07
C GLU A 117 -11.48 -18.53 -8.99
N ILE A 118 -11.57 -17.45 -8.21
CA ILE A 118 -12.64 -17.26 -7.23
C ILE A 118 -13.72 -16.37 -7.85
N VAL A 119 -14.92 -16.92 -8.03
CA VAL A 119 -16.07 -16.16 -8.52
C VAL A 119 -16.72 -15.39 -7.36
N PHE A 120 -16.64 -14.06 -7.40
CA PHE A 120 -17.36 -13.21 -6.45
C PHE A 120 -18.85 -13.09 -6.82
N ASN A 121 -19.69 -12.92 -5.79
CA ASN A 121 -21.12 -12.65 -5.92
C ASN A 121 -21.86 -13.67 -6.83
N ALA A 122 -21.45 -14.93 -6.77
CA ALA A 122 -22.01 -15.99 -7.59
C ALA A 122 -23.54 -16.06 -7.49
N GLY A 123 -24.22 -16.11 -8.63
CA GLY A 123 -25.68 -16.18 -8.72
C GLY A 123 -26.42 -14.85 -8.45
N ALA A 124 -25.71 -13.75 -8.15
CA ALA A 124 -26.36 -12.45 -8.00
C ALA A 124 -26.82 -11.91 -9.37
N GLU A 125 -28.01 -11.32 -9.41
CA GLU A 125 -28.51 -10.62 -10.60
C GLU A 125 -27.63 -9.41 -10.91
N ARG A 126 -27.07 -9.36 -12.11
CA ARG A 126 -26.19 -8.27 -12.53
C ARG A 126 -26.97 -7.23 -13.31
N THR A 127 -26.80 -5.98 -12.93
CA THR A 127 -27.30 -4.83 -13.69
C THR A 127 -26.13 -4.01 -14.16
N VAL A 128 -26.01 -3.88 -15.47
CA VAL A 128 -24.93 -3.12 -16.11
C VAL A 128 -25.47 -1.74 -16.45
N ILE A 129 -24.78 -0.69 -15.99
CA ILE A 129 -25.15 0.70 -16.25
C ILE A 129 -23.95 1.51 -16.70
N GLU A 130 -24.20 2.47 -17.59
CA GLU A 130 -23.22 3.47 -17.98
C GLU A 130 -23.26 4.66 -17.00
N VAL A 131 -22.08 5.11 -16.56
CA VAL A 131 -21.91 6.15 -15.55
C VAL A 131 -20.93 7.20 -16.06
N ALA A 132 -21.37 8.45 -16.11
CA ALA A 132 -20.56 9.59 -16.53
C ALA A 132 -20.23 10.49 -15.34
N ASN A 133 -18.96 10.90 -15.20
CA ASN A 133 -18.57 11.93 -14.25
C ASN A 133 -18.60 13.31 -14.93
N VAL A 134 -19.61 14.10 -14.61
CA VAL A 134 -19.76 15.48 -15.11
C VAL A 134 -19.14 16.53 -14.17
N GLY A 135 -18.50 16.08 -13.08
CA GLY A 135 -17.78 16.94 -12.15
C GLY A 135 -16.40 17.36 -12.65
N ASP A 136 -15.79 18.28 -11.91
CA ASP A 136 -14.45 18.82 -12.13
C ASP A 136 -13.36 18.08 -11.34
N ARG A 137 -13.75 17.09 -10.55
CA ARG A 137 -12.89 16.32 -9.66
C ARG A 137 -13.10 14.82 -9.84
N PRO A 138 -12.05 14.01 -9.60
CA PRO A 138 -12.17 12.57 -9.64
C PRO A 138 -13.09 12.06 -8.53
N ILE A 139 -13.89 11.04 -8.85
CA ILE A 139 -14.79 10.38 -7.91
C ILE A 139 -14.43 8.90 -7.86
N GLN A 140 -14.31 8.34 -6.67
CA GLN A 140 -14.01 6.92 -6.46
C GLN A 140 -15.08 6.29 -5.58
N VAL A 141 -15.67 5.19 -6.06
CA VAL A 141 -16.79 4.50 -5.40
C VAL A 141 -16.35 3.10 -4.99
N GLY A 142 -16.45 2.80 -3.70
CA GLY A 142 -16.07 1.50 -3.14
C GLY A 142 -17.07 0.38 -3.40
N SER A 143 -16.59 -0.85 -3.34
CA SER A 143 -17.34 -2.09 -3.60
C SER A 143 -18.69 -2.22 -2.89
N HIS A 144 -18.80 -1.73 -1.65
CA HIS A 144 -19.99 -1.90 -0.80
C HIS A 144 -20.79 -0.61 -0.56
N TYR A 145 -20.46 0.45 -1.29
CA TYR A 145 -21.24 1.68 -1.21
C TYR A 145 -22.58 1.50 -1.93
N HIS A 146 -23.68 2.01 -1.34
CA HIS A 146 -24.99 1.97 -1.97
C HIS A 146 -24.98 2.85 -3.23
N PHE A 147 -24.97 2.24 -4.41
CA PHE A 147 -24.59 2.93 -5.65
C PHE A 147 -25.58 4.04 -6.04
N PHE A 148 -26.85 3.92 -5.63
CA PHE A 148 -27.87 4.96 -5.74
C PHE A 148 -27.47 6.29 -5.08
N GLU A 149 -26.72 6.24 -3.99
CA GLU A 149 -26.37 7.40 -3.15
C GLU A 149 -24.96 7.93 -3.44
N VAL A 150 -24.33 7.51 -4.55
CA VAL A 150 -23.01 8.06 -4.92
C VAL A 150 -23.11 9.54 -5.27
N ASN A 151 -21.95 10.21 -5.29
CA ASN A 151 -21.82 11.63 -5.58
C ASN A 151 -22.72 12.09 -6.76
N PRO A 152 -23.50 13.17 -6.61
CA PRO A 152 -24.36 13.74 -7.67
C PRO A 152 -23.65 14.09 -8.97
N GLY A 153 -22.33 14.33 -8.94
CA GLY A 153 -21.50 14.52 -10.14
C GLY A 153 -21.41 13.27 -11.02
N LEU A 154 -21.82 12.10 -10.54
CA LEU A 154 -22.02 10.91 -11.35
C LEU A 154 -23.46 10.87 -11.89
N VAL A 155 -23.58 10.89 -13.21
CA VAL A 155 -24.84 10.84 -13.96
C VAL A 155 -25.02 9.45 -14.56
N PHE A 156 -26.14 8.83 -14.21
CA PHE A 156 -26.57 7.49 -14.64
C PHE A 156 -28.05 7.29 -14.26
N PRO A 157 -28.72 6.23 -14.75
CA PRO A 157 -30.10 5.91 -14.37
C PRO A 157 -30.21 5.49 -12.89
N ARG A 158 -30.32 6.45 -11.95
CA ARG A 158 -30.22 6.21 -10.50
C ARG A 158 -31.15 5.12 -9.99
N GLU A 159 -32.42 5.13 -10.39
CA GLU A 159 -33.40 4.11 -9.96
C GLU A 159 -32.95 2.68 -10.26
N GLN A 160 -32.19 2.44 -11.34
CA GLN A 160 -31.65 1.11 -11.66
C GLN A 160 -30.58 0.65 -10.66
N ALA A 161 -29.96 1.57 -9.93
CA ALA A 161 -28.94 1.33 -8.91
C ALA A 161 -29.50 1.27 -7.48
N ARG A 162 -30.80 1.51 -7.28
CA ARG A 162 -31.43 1.47 -5.96
C ARG A 162 -31.33 0.06 -5.36
N GLY A 163 -30.77 0.00 -4.16
CA GLY A 163 -30.50 -1.25 -3.44
C GLY A 163 -29.36 -2.08 -4.00
N LYS A 164 -28.46 -1.50 -4.80
CA LYS A 164 -27.33 -2.21 -5.42
C LYS A 164 -25.98 -1.59 -5.05
N ARG A 165 -24.92 -2.37 -5.25
CA ARG A 165 -23.51 -2.01 -5.04
C ARG A 165 -22.66 -2.53 -6.20
N LEU A 166 -21.42 -2.08 -6.33
CA LEU A 166 -20.53 -2.53 -7.40
C LEU A 166 -20.23 -4.05 -7.29
N ASP A 167 -20.28 -4.73 -8.43
CA ASP A 167 -19.88 -6.14 -8.57
C ASP A 167 -18.38 -6.26 -8.82
N ILE A 168 -17.61 -5.94 -7.79
CA ILE A 168 -16.14 -5.98 -7.80
C ILE A 168 -15.62 -6.67 -6.55
N ALA A 169 -14.32 -6.98 -6.53
CA ALA A 169 -13.67 -7.57 -5.37
C ALA A 169 -13.90 -6.71 -4.10
N PRO A 170 -14.27 -7.30 -2.95
CA PRO A 170 -14.45 -6.58 -1.70
C PRO A 170 -13.22 -5.73 -1.33
N GLY A 171 -13.46 -4.52 -0.81
CA GLY A 171 -12.39 -3.58 -0.45
C GLY A 171 -11.81 -2.76 -1.61
N THR A 172 -12.11 -3.13 -2.86
CA THR A 172 -11.69 -2.34 -4.04
C THR A 172 -12.72 -1.24 -4.40
N ALA A 173 -12.38 -0.43 -5.40
CA ALA A 173 -13.20 0.69 -5.86
C ALA A 173 -13.07 0.92 -7.37
N VAL A 174 -14.08 1.57 -7.95
CA VAL A 174 -14.03 2.10 -9.33
C VAL A 174 -13.81 3.60 -9.27
N ARG A 175 -12.85 4.09 -10.06
CA ARG A 175 -12.50 5.50 -10.19
C ARG A 175 -13.04 6.06 -11.50
N PHE A 176 -13.62 7.26 -11.42
CA PHE A 176 -14.17 8.04 -12.52
C PHE A 176 -13.43 9.38 -12.57
N GLU A 177 -12.64 9.61 -13.62
CA GLU A 177 -11.98 10.89 -13.87
C GLU A 177 -13.00 11.94 -14.36
N PRO A 178 -12.75 13.25 -14.17
CA PRO A 178 -13.58 14.31 -14.75
C PRO A 178 -13.81 14.10 -16.25
N GLY A 179 -15.07 14.17 -16.69
CA GLY A 179 -15.47 13.99 -18.09
C GLY A 179 -15.43 12.55 -18.61
N SER A 180 -15.05 11.57 -17.79
CA SER A 180 -15.03 10.16 -18.20
C SER A 180 -16.41 9.52 -18.10
N THR A 181 -16.69 8.63 -19.04
CA THR A 181 -17.87 7.74 -19.02
C THR A 181 -17.39 6.30 -18.98
N ARG A 182 -18.02 5.48 -18.15
CA ARG A 182 -17.66 4.08 -17.97
C ARG A 182 -18.85 3.21 -17.64
N GLU A 183 -18.87 2.02 -18.20
CA GLU A 183 -19.80 0.96 -17.83
C GLU A 183 -19.38 0.27 -16.53
N VAL A 184 -20.33 0.05 -15.62
CA VAL A 184 -20.13 -0.70 -14.38
C VAL A 184 -21.21 -1.75 -14.18
N ALA A 185 -20.83 -2.88 -13.60
CA ALA A 185 -21.75 -3.91 -13.16
C ALA A 185 -22.11 -3.71 -11.68
N LEU A 186 -23.40 -3.82 -11.38
CA LEU A 186 -23.96 -3.74 -10.04
C LEU A 186 -24.64 -5.05 -9.65
N VAL A 187 -24.55 -5.40 -8.37
CA VAL A 187 -25.27 -6.51 -7.75
C VAL A 187 -26.12 -6.01 -6.58
N PRO A 188 -27.26 -6.65 -6.28
CA PRO A 188 -28.10 -6.27 -5.16
C PRO A 188 -27.37 -6.36 -3.82
N LEU A 189 -27.71 -5.45 -2.91
CA LEU A 189 -27.43 -5.63 -1.49
C LEU A 189 -28.18 -6.88 -1.00
N SER A 190 -27.46 -7.71 -0.24
CA SER A 190 -27.98 -8.93 0.39
C SER A 190 -28.32 -8.68 1.87
N GLY A 191 -28.63 -9.75 2.61
CA GLY A 191 -29.02 -9.64 4.02
C GLY A 191 -30.37 -8.96 4.22
N GLY A 192 -30.51 -8.15 5.27
CA GLY A 192 -31.77 -7.48 5.62
C GLY A 192 -32.27 -6.42 4.63
N ARG A 193 -31.45 -6.06 3.63
CA ARG A 193 -31.74 -5.01 2.63
C ARG A 193 -32.22 -3.71 3.27
N THR A 194 -31.48 -3.26 4.28
CA THR A 194 -31.71 -2.00 4.99
C THR A 194 -30.49 -1.10 4.81
N VAL A 195 -30.73 0.15 4.43
CA VAL A 195 -29.70 1.13 4.06
C VAL A 195 -29.72 2.26 5.07
N TYR A 196 -28.58 2.50 5.73
CA TYR A 196 -28.37 3.60 6.67
C TYR A 196 -27.04 4.31 6.37
N GLY A 197 -26.98 5.62 6.59
CA GLY A 197 -25.80 6.44 6.32
C GLY A 197 -25.79 6.97 4.89
N PHE A 198 -24.67 6.79 4.18
CA PHE A 198 -24.45 7.28 2.80
C PHE A 198 -24.79 8.77 2.64
N ARG A 199 -25.81 9.11 1.84
CA ARG A 199 -26.30 10.49 1.71
C ARG A 199 -27.56 10.74 2.53
N GLY A 200 -28.11 9.69 3.14
CA GLY A 200 -29.35 9.75 3.89
C GLY A 200 -30.60 9.67 3.01
N ASP A 201 -30.46 9.26 1.75
CA ASP A 201 -31.57 9.31 0.78
C ASP A 201 -32.55 8.13 0.98
N VAL A 202 -32.12 7.02 1.59
CA VAL A 202 -32.98 5.85 1.88
C VAL A 202 -33.29 5.66 3.37
N MET A 203 -32.27 5.64 4.24
CA MET A 203 -32.40 5.57 5.71
C MET A 203 -33.43 4.55 6.25
N GLY A 204 -33.48 3.37 5.66
CA GLY A 204 -34.47 2.37 6.01
C GLY A 204 -34.46 1.15 5.09
N LYS A 205 -35.55 0.39 5.14
CA LYS A 205 -35.71 -0.83 4.34
C LYS A 205 -35.90 -0.49 2.86
N LEU A 206 -35.24 -1.24 1.99
CA LEU A 206 -35.33 -1.10 0.53
C LEU A 206 -36.64 -1.62 -0.04
#